data_AF-A0A511WV31-F1
#
_entry.id   AF-A0A511WV31-F1
#
_cell.length_a   1.000
_cell.length_b   1.000
_cell.length_c   1.000
_cell.angle_alpha   90.00
_cell.angle_beta   90.00
_cell.angle_gamma   90.00
#
_symmetry.space_group_name_H-M   'P 1'
#
loop_
_entity.id
_entity.type
_entity.pdbx_description
1 polymer ?
#
loop_
_entity_poly.entity_id
_entity_poly.type
_entity_poly.pdbx_seq_one_letter_code
_entity_poly.pdbx_strand_id
1 'polypeptide(L)'
;MKTYPLLINLLFMIISWSIGVYFLSVIYTPTIIIPLFNDFIWIRDYKGLLGLTAIFTVLTISLMAFLYKKRGQMKKKTTWYGMNAVAHLLWIGTLALQVKTVLYNLGICH
;
A
#
# COMPACT_ATOMS: atom_id res chain seq x y z
N MET A 1 -4.01 25.76 -0.74
CA MET A 1 -3.49 24.58 -1.49
C MET A 1 -4.61 23.57 -1.68
N LYS A 2 -4.69 22.81 -2.78
CA LYS A 2 -5.81 21.86 -3.03
C LYS A 2 -5.70 20.62 -2.12
N THR A 3 -6.83 20.04 -1.70
CA THR A 3 -6.93 18.84 -0.85
C THR A 3 -6.82 17.53 -1.62
N TYR A 4 -7.10 17.53 -2.93
CA TYR A 4 -7.07 16.32 -3.76
C TYR A 4 -5.83 15.43 -3.60
N PRO A 5 -4.59 15.96 -3.49
CA PRO A 5 -3.40 15.11 -3.32
C PRO A 5 -3.43 14.26 -2.05
N LEU A 6 -4.01 14.80 -0.96
CA LEU A 6 -4.19 14.07 0.29
C LEU A 6 -5.21 12.95 0.12
N LEU A 7 -6.34 13.23 -0.55
CA LEU A 7 -7.36 12.21 -0.83
C LEU A 7 -6.81 11.05 -1.66
N ILE A 8 -5.94 11.35 -2.64
CA ILE A 8 -5.29 10.32 -3.46
C ILE A 8 -4.39 9.40 -2.60
N ASN A 9 -3.62 9.97 -1.65
CA ASN A 9 -2.81 9.15 -0.73
C ASN A 9 -3.68 8.22 0.12
N LEU A 10 -4.82 8.73 0.59
CA LEU A 10 -5.77 7.94 1.39
C LEU A 10 -6.40 6.82 0.57
N LEU A 11 -6.74 7.08 -0.70
CA LEU A 11 -7.23 6.07 -1.63
C LEU A 11 -6.20 4.95 -1.87
N PHE A 12 -4.94 5.30 -2.15
CA PHE A 12 -3.90 4.28 -2.33
C PHE A 12 -3.69 3.42 -1.08
N MET A 13 -3.71 4.05 0.09
CA MET A 13 -3.62 3.35 1.37
C MET A 13 -4.77 2.36 1.55
N ILE A 14 -6.02 2.77 1.30
CA ILE A 14 -7.19 1.88 1.38
C ILE A 14 -7.05 0.72 0.40
N ILE A 15 -6.70 0.99 -0.86
CA ILE A 15 -6.53 -0.06 -1.88
C ILE A 15 -5.47 -1.09 -1.43
N SER A 16 -4.33 -0.61 -0.92
CA SER A 16 -3.25 -1.47 -0.44
C SER A 16 -3.70 -2.35 0.73
N TRP A 17 -4.46 -1.79 1.68
CA TRP A 17 -5.05 -2.56 2.78
C TRP A 17 -6.13 -3.55 2.32
N SER A 18 -6.97 -3.19 1.34
CA SER A 18 -7.95 -4.12 0.78
C SER A 18 -7.29 -5.34 0.15
N ILE A 19 -6.19 -5.13 -0.59
CA ILE A 19 -5.36 -6.22 -1.10
C ILE A 19 -4.75 -7.00 0.09
N GLY A 20 -4.26 -6.29 1.10
CA GLY A 20 -3.83 -6.80 2.41
C GLY A 20 -4.77 -7.83 3.04
N VAL A 21 -6.02 -7.42 3.24
CA VAL A 21 -7.06 -8.18 3.90
C VAL A 21 -7.51 -9.37 3.05
N TYR A 22 -7.59 -9.21 1.73
CA TYR A 22 -7.94 -10.30 0.82
C TYR A 22 -7.04 -11.51 1.01
N PHE A 23 -5.71 -11.36 0.98
CA PHE A 23 -4.83 -12.51 1.17
C PHE A 23 -4.75 -12.98 2.62
N LEU A 24 -4.93 -12.10 3.62
CA LEU A 24 -5.09 -12.58 5.00
C LEU A 24 -6.28 -13.53 5.08
N SER A 25 -7.41 -13.20 4.45
CA SER A 25 -8.56 -14.09 4.40
C SER A 25 -8.21 -15.43 3.73
N VAL A 26 -7.48 -15.41 2.61
CA VAL A 26 -7.05 -16.63 1.89
C VAL A 26 -6.10 -17.51 2.73
N ILE A 27 -5.13 -16.90 3.43
CA ILE A 27 -4.15 -17.63 4.26
C ILE A 27 -4.82 -18.27 5.48
N TYR A 28 -5.79 -17.60 6.10
CA TYR A 28 -6.43 -18.05 7.33
C TYR A 28 -7.72 -18.83 7.12
N THR A 29 -8.27 -18.88 5.90
CA THR A 29 -9.33 -19.84 5.55
C THR A 29 -8.76 -21.25 5.52
N PRO A 30 -9.28 -22.19 6.35
CA PRO A 30 -8.87 -23.58 6.28
C PRO A 30 -9.48 -24.21 5.02
N THR A 31 -8.74 -24.23 3.93
CA THR A 31 -9.14 -24.99 2.75
C THR A 31 -8.87 -26.48 3.01
N ILE A 32 -9.93 -27.31 2.94
CA ILE A 32 -9.89 -28.79 2.87
C ILE A 32 -9.30 -29.26 1.51
N ILE A 33 -8.66 -28.36 0.77
CA ILE A 33 -7.92 -28.69 -0.44
C ILE A 33 -6.52 -29.01 0.03
N ILE A 34 -6.14 -30.29 -0.08
CA ILE A 34 -4.81 -30.84 0.24
C ILE A 34 -3.75 -29.79 -0.12
N PRO A 35 -2.99 -29.25 0.86
CA PRO A 35 -1.92 -28.33 0.53
C PRO A 35 -0.84 -29.19 -0.13
N LEU A 36 -0.61 -29.01 -1.44
CA LEU A 36 0.71 -29.34 -1.94
C LEU A 36 1.67 -28.47 -1.15
N PHE A 37 2.61 -29.10 -0.45
CA PHE A 37 3.62 -28.45 0.39
C PHE A 37 4.54 -27.47 -0.39
N ASN A 38 4.26 -27.19 -1.67
CA ASN A 38 5.08 -26.43 -2.61
C ASN A 38 4.39 -25.20 -3.26
N ASP A 39 3.08 -24.94 -3.08
CA ASP A 39 2.32 -24.07 -4.01
C ASP A 39 1.99 -22.63 -3.55
N PHE A 40 2.45 -22.20 -2.37
CA PHE A 40 2.55 -20.75 -2.07
C PHE A 40 3.99 -20.39 -1.70
N ILE A 41 4.83 -20.24 -2.72
CA ILE A 41 6.27 -19.92 -2.60
C ILE A 41 6.50 -18.57 -1.85
N TRP A 42 5.46 -17.74 -1.70
CA TRP A 42 5.56 -16.30 -1.46
C TRP A 42 4.89 -15.78 -0.18
N ILE A 43 4.40 -16.64 0.73
CA ILE A 43 3.77 -16.21 2.00
C ILE A 43 4.68 -15.26 2.80
N ARG A 44 6.00 -15.45 2.68
CA ARG A 44 7.01 -14.61 3.33
C ARG A 44 7.09 -13.21 2.70
N ASP A 45 7.09 -13.13 1.37
CA ASP A 45 7.08 -11.85 0.64
C ASP A 45 5.80 -11.09 0.89
N TYR A 46 4.67 -11.81 0.96
CA TYR A 46 3.38 -11.22 1.25
C TYR A 46 3.28 -10.62 2.67
N LYS A 47 3.77 -11.35 3.69
CA LYS A 47 3.91 -10.81 5.06
C LYS A 47 4.83 -9.58 5.09
N GLY A 48 5.91 -9.59 4.30
CA GLY A 48 6.79 -8.44 4.12
C GLY A 48 6.07 -7.22 3.52
N LEU A 49 5.24 -7.43 2.49
CA LEU A 49 4.45 -6.37 1.86
C LEU A 49 3.34 -5.82 2.77
N LEU A 50 2.71 -6.66 3.59
CA LEU A 50 1.79 -6.22 4.65
C LEU A 50 2.51 -5.37 5.70
N GLY A 51 3.70 -5.79 6.13
CA GLY A 51 4.55 -5.00 7.02
C GLY A 51 4.93 -3.65 6.43
N LEU A 52 5.33 -3.62 5.16
CA LEU A 52 5.64 -2.40 4.42
C LEU A 52 4.41 -1.47 4.33
N THR A 53 3.24 -2.03 4.04
CA THR A 53 1.96 -1.31 4.00
C THR A 53 1.65 -0.66 5.34
N ALA A 54 1.84 -1.39 6.45
CA ALA A 54 1.63 -0.87 7.80
C ALA A 54 2.59 0.28 8.14
N ILE A 55 3.89 0.13 7.82
CA ILE A 55 4.89 1.19 8.04
C ILE A 55 4.53 2.45 7.24
N PHE A 56 4.21 2.30 5.95
CA PHE A 56 3.83 3.42 5.10
C PHE A 56 2.50 4.05 5.50
N THR A 57 1.57 3.29 6.06
CA THR A 57 0.33 3.81 6.64
C THR A 57 0.63 4.77 7.79
N VAL A 58 1.47 4.36 8.75
CA VAL A 58 1.84 5.22 9.90
C VAL A 58 2.54 6.50 9.43
N LEU A 59 3.49 6.38 8.50
CA LEU A 59 4.19 7.53 7.92
C LEU A 59 3.25 8.46 7.15
N THR A 60 2.35 7.88 6.34
CA THR A 60 1.40 8.65 5.53
C THR A 60 0.41 9.40 6.41
N ILE A 61 -0.18 8.77 7.42
CA ILE A 61 -1.10 9.42 8.36
C ILE A 61 -0.39 10.58 9.08
N SER A 62 0.83 10.35 9.57
CA SER A 62 1.62 11.37 10.24
C SER A 62 1.94 12.56 9.32
N LEU A 63 2.36 12.27 8.09
CA LEU A 63 2.64 13.27 7.07
C LEU A 63 1.38 14.06 6.69
N MET A 64 0.25 13.38 6.49
CA MET A 64 -1.03 14.00 6.16
C MET A 64 -1.51 14.91 7.28
N ALA A 65 -1.43 14.47 8.54
CA ALA A 65 -1.78 15.29 9.70
C ALA A 65 -0.91 16.56 9.78
N PHE A 66 0.40 16.40 9.59
CA PHE A 66 1.34 17.52 9.55
C PHE A 66 1.01 18.50 8.41
N LEU A 67 0.84 17.99 7.18
CA LEU A 67 0.52 18.79 6.00
C LEU A 67 -0.82 19.50 6.17
N TYR A 68 -1.83 18.83 6.71
CA TYR A 68 -3.14 19.43 6.97
C TYR A 68 -3.02 20.61 7.94
N LYS A 69 -2.30 20.42 9.06
CA LYS A 69 -2.04 21.48 10.06
C LYS A 69 -1.24 22.66 9.47
N LYS A 70 -0.27 22.39 8.59
CA LYS A 70 0.61 23.42 8.00
C LYS A 70 0.11 23.99 6.67
N ARG A 71 -1.03 23.53 6.15
CA ARG A 71 -1.58 23.91 4.84
C ARG A 71 -1.78 25.42 4.66
N GLY A 72 -2.17 26.13 5.70
CA GLY A 72 -2.36 27.60 5.68
C GLY A 72 -1.05 28.40 5.80
N GLN A 73 0.02 27.79 6.34
CA GLN A 73 1.31 28.45 6.58
C GLN A 73 2.33 28.18 5.46
N MET A 74 2.08 27.18 4.61
CA MET A 74 2.96 26.82 3.50
C MET A 74 2.90 27.89 2.41
N LYS A 75 3.95 28.72 2.33
CA LYS A 75 4.07 29.77 1.30
C LYS A 75 4.46 29.21 -0.09
N LYS A 76 5.15 28.07 -0.14
CA LYS A 76 5.67 27.47 -1.38
C LYS A 76 4.78 26.32 -1.86
N LYS A 77 4.13 26.50 -3.02
CA LYS A 77 3.37 25.44 -3.71
C LYS A 77 4.24 24.26 -4.13
N THR A 78 5.49 24.52 -4.51
CA THR A 78 6.45 23.49 -4.94
C THR A 78 6.72 22.47 -3.83
N THR A 79 6.93 22.92 -2.59
CA THR A 79 7.12 22.04 -1.43
C THR A 79 5.88 21.18 -1.16
N TRP A 80 4.67 21.76 -1.25
CA TRP A 80 3.42 21.02 -1.08
C TRP A 80 3.27 19.88 -2.09
N TYR A 81 3.43 20.19 -3.38
CA TYR A 81 3.27 19.18 -4.43
C TYR A 81 4.43 18.18 -4.43
N GLY A 82 5.66 18.60 -4.12
CA GLY A 82 6.82 17.71 -4.01
C GLY A 82 6.64 16.66 -2.92
N MET A 83 6.23 17.07 -1.71
CA MET A 83 5.99 16.14 -0.61
C MET A 83 4.87 15.14 -0.92
N ASN A 84 3.78 15.60 -1.55
CA ASN A 84 2.70 14.72 -1.96
C ASN A 84 3.12 13.77 -3.10
N ALA A 85 3.92 14.24 -4.05
CA ALA A 85 4.41 13.42 -5.16
C ALA A 85 5.31 12.28 -4.66
N VAL A 86 6.18 12.55 -3.69
CA VAL A 86 6.99 11.50 -3.05
C VAL A 86 6.10 10.45 -2.37
N ALA A 87 5.08 10.89 -1.62
CA ALA A 87 4.14 9.97 -0.99
C ALA A 87 3.36 9.13 -2.04
N HIS A 88 2.92 9.75 -3.14
CA HIS A 88 2.26 9.04 -4.24
C HIS A 88 3.19 8.01 -4.89
N LEU A 89 4.46 8.34 -5.13
CA LEU A 89 5.44 7.41 -5.69
C LEU A 89 5.67 6.19 -4.80
N LEU A 90 5.76 6.39 -3.48
CA LEU A 90 5.90 5.28 -2.52
C LEU A 90 4.69 4.36 -2.54
N TRP A 91 3.48 4.93 -2.58
CA TRP A 91 2.25 4.16 -2.66
C TRP A 91 2.10 3.41 -3.99
N ILE A 92 2.41 4.06 -5.12
CA ILE A 92 2.39 3.42 -6.44
C ILE A 92 3.39 2.25 -6.48
N GLY A 93 4.60 2.43 -5.95
CA GLY A 93 5.59 1.35 -5.87
C GLY A 93 5.11 0.18 -5.02
N THR A 94 4.49 0.46 -3.87
CA THR A 94 3.94 -0.57 -2.97
C THR A 94 2.81 -1.35 -3.64
N LEU A 95 1.88 -0.65 -4.28
CA LEU A 95 0.78 -1.26 -5.02
C LEU A 95 1.29 -2.08 -6.21
N ALA A 96 2.29 -1.58 -6.95
CA ALA A 96 2.89 -2.32 -8.06
C ALA A 96 3.52 -3.63 -7.58
N LEU A 97 4.22 -3.63 -6.44
CA LEU A 97 4.77 -4.84 -5.83
C LEU A 97 3.66 -5.80 -5.39
N GLN A 98 2.61 -5.31 -4.73
CA GLN A 98 1.46 -6.12 -4.31
C GLN A 98 0.74 -6.74 -5.51
N VAL A 99 0.46 -5.96 -6.55
CA VAL A 99 -0.16 -6.43 -7.80
C VAL A 99 0.75 -7.44 -8.48
N LYS A 100 2.06 -7.22 -8.55
CA LYS A 100 3.01 -8.19 -9.06
C LYS A 100 2.87 -9.52 -8.30
N THR A 101 2.92 -9.51 -6.97
CA THR A 101 2.73 -10.74 -6.16
C THR A 101 1.38 -11.40 -6.43
N VAL A 102 0.30 -10.64 -6.62
CA VAL A 102 -1.01 -11.19 -7.01
C VAL A 102 -0.94 -11.90 -8.36
N LEU A 103 -0.37 -11.25 -9.37
CA LEU A 103 -0.26 -11.82 -10.73
C LEU A 103 0.62 -13.07 -10.75
N TYR A 104 1.71 -13.08 -9.98
CA TYR A 104 2.56 -14.26 -9.78
C TYR A 104 1.76 -15.40 -9.11
N ASN A 105 0.97 -15.10 -8.08
CA ASN A 105 0.11 -16.09 -7.41
C ASN A 105 -0.99 -16.65 -8.32
N LEU A 106 -1.47 -15.86 -9.29
CA LEU A 106 -2.45 -16.30 -10.29
C LEU A 106 -1.81 -17.05 -11.47
N GLY A 107 -0.48 -17.22 -11.50
CA GLY A 107 0.23 -17.84 -12.62
C GLY A 107 0.20 -17.03 -13.92
N ILE A 108 -0.18 -15.74 -13.86
CA ILE A 108 -0.27 -14.85 -15.03
C ILE A 108 1.11 -14.30 -15.40
N CYS A 109 2.00 -14.18 -14.42
CA CYS A 109 3.35 -13.64 -14.59
C CYS A 109 4.35 -14.60 -13.93
N HIS A 110 5.44 -14.94 -14.64
CA HIS A 110 6.55 -15.78 -14.18
C HIS A 110 7.86 -15.00 -14.28
#